data_AF-A0AA42XZK3-F1
#
_entry.id   AF-A0AA42XZK3-F1
#
_cell.length_a   1.000
_cell.length_b   1.000
_cell.length_c   1.000
_cell.angle_alpha   90.00
_cell.angle_beta   90.00
_cell.angle_gamma   90.00
#
_symmetry.space_group_name_H-M   'P 1'
#
loop_
_entity.id
_entity.type
_entity.pdbx_description
1 polymer ?
#
loop_
_entity_poly.entity_id
_entity_poly.type
_entity_poly.pdbx_seq_one_letter_code
_entity_poly.pdbx_strand_id
1 'polypeptide(L)'
;MEERIPSARFTLALVLLVLSSGCAFETQTAGAGNGDLYGYGVGDGGVGDGGFDTITPDMTTSDMTTSDLTTSDLTTSDLTTSDLTKPDASNSIGVIVGEGQCTPGTERSSCPGTSCDPMTLTCTTLALASRATCETCFTDSNCADPEHRCVWMTYYGKPFPDETMGFCLRVTDERGTGCPPPFVVPLVNRESPSGGKTQSYCGIHEKLTTCFALRAFHDGRTCPSGRDDECPAGGLCRGLVTQGQKTEYACTYACVDVPECSTMAAKVNCAGFCGG
;
A
#
# COMPACT_ATOMS: atom_id res chain seq x y z
N MET A 1 -39.47 -29.73 38.43
CA MET A 1 -38.77 -31.00 38.22
C MET A 1 -37.42 -30.66 37.63
N GLU A 2 -36.46 -30.51 38.54
CA GLU A 2 -35.02 -30.38 38.26
C GLU A 2 -34.49 -31.71 37.70
N GLU A 3 -33.78 -31.66 36.58
CA GLU A 3 -32.82 -32.71 36.24
C GLU A 3 -31.42 -32.10 36.07
N ARG A 4 -30.53 -32.57 36.96
CA ARG A 4 -29.10 -32.28 37.01
C ARG A 4 -28.38 -33.14 35.99
N ILE A 5 -27.55 -32.54 35.13
CA ILE A 5 -26.59 -33.26 34.30
C ILE A 5 -25.21 -33.21 35.00
N PRO A 6 -24.52 -34.34 35.20
CA PRO A 6 -23.26 -34.39 35.93
C PRO A 6 -22.07 -33.94 35.09
N SER A 7 -21.16 -33.24 35.78
CA SER A 7 -19.87 -32.76 35.31
C SER A 7 -18.90 -33.93 35.09
N ALA A 8 -18.49 -34.16 33.84
CA ALA A 8 -17.41 -35.08 33.50
C ALA A 8 -16.08 -34.30 33.41
N ARG A 9 -15.18 -34.62 34.35
CA ARG A 9 -13.78 -34.17 34.34
C ARG A 9 -13.04 -34.94 33.25
N PHE A 10 -12.63 -34.24 32.19
CA PHE A 10 -11.73 -34.79 31.18
C PHE A 10 -10.29 -34.40 31.51
N THR A 11 -9.59 -35.30 32.19
CA THR A 11 -8.13 -35.27 32.32
C THR A 11 -7.58 -36.08 31.15
N LEU A 12 -6.90 -35.44 30.18
CA LEU A 12 -6.18 -36.21 29.15
C LEU A 12 -4.80 -35.62 28.81
N ALA A 13 -3.81 -36.31 29.37
CA ALA A 13 -2.46 -36.61 28.89
C ALA A 13 -1.85 -35.74 27.78
N LEU A 14 -0.85 -34.96 28.20
CA LEU A 14 0.21 -34.39 27.38
C LEU A 14 1.10 -35.52 26.83
N VAL A 15 0.95 -35.86 25.54
CA VAL A 15 1.88 -36.77 24.83
C VAL A 15 2.94 -35.91 24.15
N LEU A 16 4.11 -35.82 24.77
CA LEU A 16 5.35 -35.31 24.16
C LEU A 16 5.88 -36.36 23.18
N LEU A 17 5.60 -36.18 21.89
CA LEU A 17 6.30 -36.88 20.81
C LEU A 17 7.44 -35.99 20.31
N VAL A 18 8.65 -36.28 20.81
CA VAL A 18 9.91 -35.77 20.25
C VAL A 18 10.23 -36.61 19.02
N LEU A 19 9.98 -36.07 17.83
CA LEU A 19 10.53 -36.62 16.58
C LEU A 19 11.77 -35.83 16.21
N SER A 20 12.91 -36.37 16.59
CA SER A 20 14.23 -36.02 16.07
C SER A 20 14.38 -36.60 14.66
N SER A 21 14.12 -35.78 13.63
CA SER A 21 14.49 -36.10 12.25
C SER A 21 15.62 -35.17 11.85
N GLY A 22 16.83 -35.71 11.84
CA GLY A 22 18.02 -35.02 11.35
C GLY A 22 17.91 -34.78 9.84
N CYS A 23 17.95 -33.51 9.45
CA CYS A 23 18.24 -33.14 8.07
C CYS A 23 19.76 -33.08 7.92
N ALA A 24 20.30 -34.04 7.16
CA ALA A 24 21.66 -33.98 6.66
C ALA A 24 21.81 -32.75 5.76
N PHE A 25 22.75 -31.88 6.11
CA PHE A 25 23.14 -30.71 5.34
C PHE A 25 24.18 -31.16 4.30
N GLU A 26 23.74 -31.42 3.08
CA GLU A 26 24.65 -31.58 1.93
C GLU A 26 25.10 -30.19 1.47
N THR A 27 26.32 -29.82 1.82
CA THR A 27 27.04 -28.70 1.21
C THR A 27 27.34 -29.02 -0.25
N GLN A 28 26.61 -28.41 -1.18
CA GLN A 28 27.04 -28.34 -2.57
C GLN A 28 28.20 -27.34 -2.68
N THR A 29 29.39 -27.89 -2.92
CA THR A 29 30.58 -27.18 -3.36
C THR A 29 30.30 -26.46 -4.68
N ALA A 30 30.40 -25.14 -4.67
CA ALA A 30 30.37 -24.30 -5.85
C ALA A 30 31.52 -24.69 -6.79
N GLY A 31 31.16 -25.14 -8.00
CA GLY A 31 32.11 -25.37 -9.09
C GLY A 31 32.64 -24.03 -9.61
N ALA A 32 33.97 -23.88 -9.55
CA ALA A 32 34.70 -22.81 -10.21
C ALA A 32 34.64 -23.02 -11.73
N GLY A 33 33.83 -22.21 -12.42
CA GLY A 33 33.86 -22.07 -13.87
C GLY A 33 34.82 -20.96 -14.27
N ASN A 34 35.99 -21.35 -14.77
CA ASN A 34 36.91 -20.50 -15.54
C ASN A 34 36.35 -20.29 -16.95
N GLY A 35 36.47 -19.05 -17.46
CA GLY A 35 36.25 -18.68 -18.86
C GLY A 35 35.43 -17.38 -18.94
N ASP A 36 35.78 -16.34 -19.68
CA ASP A 36 36.86 -16.12 -20.62
C ASP A 36 37.13 -14.61 -20.71
N LEU A 37 38.41 -14.29 -20.86
CA LEU A 37 38.96 -12.98 -21.19
C LEU A 37 38.72 -12.68 -22.69
N TYR A 38 37.80 -11.76 -22.98
CA TYR A 38 37.78 -10.93 -24.18
C TYR A 38 37.28 -9.55 -23.72
N GLY A 39 37.87 -8.41 -24.03
CA GLY A 39 38.83 -8.04 -25.06
C GLY A 39 38.56 -6.56 -25.34
N TYR A 40 39.63 -5.77 -25.26
CA TYR A 40 39.76 -4.33 -25.51
C TYR A 40 38.80 -3.70 -26.54
N GLY A 41 38.31 -2.50 -26.19
CA GLY A 41 37.64 -1.58 -27.12
C GLY A 41 37.51 -0.18 -26.55
N VAL A 42 38.63 0.51 -26.31
CA VAL A 42 38.65 1.95 -26.02
C VAL A 42 38.57 2.67 -27.36
N GLY A 43 37.41 3.24 -27.66
CA GLY A 43 37.18 4.08 -28.84
C GLY A 43 37.31 5.54 -28.47
N ASP A 44 38.53 6.05 -28.45
CA ASP A 44 38.83 7.49 -28.58
C ASP A 44 38.79 7.86 -30.07
N GLY A 45 38.06 8.90 -30.43
CA GLY A 45 38.19 9.52 -31.76
C GLY A 45 36.93 10.22 -32.26
N GLY A 46 36.90 11.56 -32.13
CA GLY A 46 35.88 12.38 -32.78
C GLY A 46 35.89 13.84 -32.38
N VAL A 47 37.01 14.54 -32.55
CA VAL A 47 37.06 16.00 -32.57
C VAL A 47 36.39 16.47 -33.86
N GLY A 48 35.21 17.08 -33.73
CA GLY A 48 34.49 17.77 -34.80
C GLY A 48 34.43 19.25 -34.48
N ASP A 49 35.44 19.99 -34.95
CA ASP A 49 35.40 21.45 -35.06
C ASP A 49 34.31 21.84 -36.07
N GLY A 50 33.21 22.40 -35.56
CA GLY A 50 32.11 22.90 -36.35
C GLY A 50 31.52 24.12 -35.66
N GLY A 51 32.16 25.27 -35.87
CA GLY A 51 31.68 26.56 -35.39
C GLY A 51 30.22 26.81 -35.77
N PHE A 52 29.39 27.05 -34.76
CA PHE A 52 28.10 27.68 -34.95
C PHE A 52 27.94 28.77 -33.89
N ASP A 53 28.13 29.98 -34.41
CA ASP A 53 27.63 31.29 -33.98
C ASP A 53 26.92 31.36 -32.62
N THR A 54 27.62 31.95 -31.66
CA THR A 54 27.09 32.32 -30.35
C THR A 54 26.26 33.59 -30.50
N ILE A 55 24.99 33.45 -30.88
CA ILE A 55 24.00 34.52 -30.66
C ILE A 55 23.45 34.32 -29.26
N THR A 56 24.13 34.88 -28.26
CA THR A 56 23.51 35.26 -27.00
C THR A 56 22.47 36.35 -27.30
N PRO A 57 21.17 36.14 -27.06
CA PRO A 57 20.27 37.27 -26.93
C PRO A 57 20.67 38.01 -25.65
N ASP A 58 21.20 39.20 -25.84
CA ASP A 58 21.29 40.26 -24.85
C ASP A 58 19.91 40.39 -24.18
N MET A 59 19.77 39.90 -22.95
CA MET A 59 18.63 40.24 -22.11
C MET A 59 18.85 41.68 -21.66
N THR A 60 18.43 42.61 -22.51
CA THR A 60 18.22 43.99 -22.13
C THR A 60 17.30 44.01 -20.92
N THR A 61 17.86 44.48 -19.80
CA THR A 61 17.13 44.83 -18.59
C THR A 61 16.12 45.91 -18.94
N SER A 62 14.90 45.50 -19.25
CA SER A 62 13.76 46.40 -19.29
C SER A 62 13.56 46.93 -17.87
N ASP A 63 13.87 48.21 -17.70
CA ASP A 63 13.53 49.00 -16.53
C ASP A 63 12.07 48.72 -16.15
N MET A 64 11.88 48.11 -14.97
CA MET A 64 10.59 48.12 -14.31
C MET A 64 10.32 49.56 -13.89
N THR A 65 9.70 50.34 -14.76
CA THR A 65 8.97 51.53 -14.34
C THR A 65 7.86 51.05 -13.41
N THR A 66 8.04 51.31 -12.11
CA THR A 66 7.01 51.24 -11.09
C THR A 66 5.89 52.18 -11.49
N SER A 67 4.92 51.65 -12.25
CA SER A 67 3.65 52.32 -12.41
C SER A 67 3.01 52.36 -11.03
N ASP A 68 2.90 53.58 -10.50
CA ASP A 68 2.06 53.90 -9.36
C ASP A 68 0.65 53.35 -9.61
N LEU A 69 0.39 52.15 -9.08
CA LEU A 69 -0.97 51.68 -8.86
C LEU A 69 -1.48 52.48 -7.66
N THR A 70 -2.00 53.65 -8.01
CA THR A 70 -2.89 54.45 -7.18
C THR A 70 -3.82 53.51 -6.43
N THR A 71 -3.80 53.63 -5.11
CA THR A 71 -4.76 53.07 -4.18
C THR A 71 -6.16 53.46 -4.62
N SER A 72 -6.77 52.65 -5.47
CA SER A 72 -8.21 52.66 -5.68
C SER A 72 -8.81 52.25 -4.35
N ASP A 73 -9.50 53.20 -3.74
CA ASP A 73 -10.27 53.03 -2.51
C ASP A 73 -11.01 51.69 -2.53
N LEU A 74 -10.47 50.71 -1.80
CA LEU A 74 -11.23 49.59 -1.28
C LEU A 74 -12.18 50.20 -0.25
N THR A 75 -13.31 50.71 -0.75
CA THR A 75 -14.45 51.02 0.09
C THR A 75 -14.77 49.75 0.87
N THR A 76 -14.52 49.85 2.16
CA THR A 76 -14.94 48.92 3.21
C THR A 76 -16.45 48.82 3.20
N SER A 77 -16.98 48.08 2.24
CA SER A 77 -18.38 47.68 2.21
C SER A 77 -18.45 46.31 2.89
N ASP A 78 -18.78 46.36 4.18
CA ASP A 78 -19.49 45.33 4.92
C ASP A 78 -18.85 43.93 5.00
N LEU A 79 -17.67 43.86 5.62
CA LEU A 79 -17.36 42.72 6.50
C LEU A 79 -18.00 42.99 7.86
N THR A 80 -19.32 42.80 7.94
CA THR A 80 -20.05 42.78 9.21
C THR A 80 -19.55 41.58 10.01
N THR A 81 -18.67 41.88 10.96
CA THR A 81 -18.27 41.03 12.07
C THR A 81 -19.49 40.53 12.82
N SER A 82 -20.01 39.38 12.41
CA SER A 82 -21.01 38.63 13.17
C SER A 82 -20.47 37.22 13.38
N ASP A 83 -20.17 36.93 14.65
CA ASP A 83 -19.86 35.61 15.20
C ASP A 83 -18.58 34.89 14.75
N LEU A 84 -17.45 35.38 15.26
CA LEU A 84 -16.31 34.53 15.60
C LEU A 84 -16.36 34.19 17.10
N THR A 85 -17.38 33.43 17.50
CA THR A 85 -17.33 32.67 18.74
C THR A 85 -16.51 31.39 18.49
N LYS A 86 -15.24 31.42 18.94
CA LYS A 86 -14.25 30.33 19.09
C LYS A 86 -14.59 28.94 18.52
N PRO A 87 -13.59 28.32 17.85
CA PRO A 87 -12.88 27.28 18.58
C PRO A 87 -11.36 27.47 18.57
N ASP A 88 -10.78 27.17 19.74
CA ASP A 88 -9.36 27.05 19.96
C ASP A 88 -8.74 25.93 19.09
N ALA A 89 -7.47 26.15 18.69
CA ALA A 89 -6.40 25.20 18.38
C ALA A 89 -5.92 25.02 16.91
N SER A 90 -4.66 25.43 16.73
CA SER A 90 -3.62 24.91 15.83
C SER A 90 -3.76 25.09 14.31
N ASN A 91 -3.12 26.15 13.84
CA ASN A 91 -2.29 26.23 12.62
C ASN A 91 -2.56 25.16 11.54
N SER A 92 -3.74 25.22 10.95
CA SER A 92 -4.07 24.55 9.70
C SER A 92 -4.55 25.66 8.77
N ILE A 93 -3.92 25.79 7.60
CA ILE A 93 -4.42 26.67 6.54
C ILE A 93 -5.89 26.28 6.33
N GLY A 94 -6.81 27.13 6.79
CA GLY A 94 -8.22 26.84 6.85
C GLY A 94 -8.76 26.71 5.43
N VAL A 95 -8.83 25.48 4.93
CA VAL A 95 -9.61 25.16 3.74
C VAL A 95 -11.05 25.46 4.12
N ILE A 96 -11.58 26.60 3.64
CA ILE A 96 -13.00 26.92 3.75
C ILE A 96 -13.72 25.97 2.80
N VAL A 97 -14.16 24.84 3.34
CA VAL A 97 -15.03 23.91 2.64
C VAL A 97 -16.42 24.55 2.52
N GLY A 98 -16.90 24.72 1.29
CA GLY A 98 -18.23 25.23 1.00
C GLY A 98 -19.34 24.32 1.55
N GLU A 99 -20.56 24.83 1.60
CA GLU A 99 -21.73 24.04 2.03
C GLU A 99 -21.83 22.73 1.24
N GLY A 100 -21.83 21.60 1.95
CA GLY A 100 -21.85 20.26 1.35
C GLY A 100 -20.48 19.63 1.06
N GLN A 101 -19.38 20.33 1.35
CA GLN A 101 -18.03 19.77 1.26
C GLN A 101 -17.56 19.21 2.61
N CYS A 102 -16.74 18.17 2.56
CA CYS A 102 -16.14 17.54 3.72
C CYS A 102 -14.61 17.52 3.61
N THR A 103 -13.93 17.24 4.72
CA THR A 103 -12.50 16.91 4.75
C THR A 103 -12.29 15.68 5.65
N PRO A 104 -11.15 14.98 5.58
CA PRO A 104 -10.83 13.92 6.53
C PRO A 104 -10.94 14.37 8.01
N GLY A 105 -10.67 15.64 8.30
CA GLY A 105 -10.80 16.20 9.66
C GLY A 105 -12.24 16.49 10.09
N THR A 106 -13.16 16.69 9.14
CA THR A 106 -14.57 17.09 9.42
C THR A 106 -15.60 16.01 9.07
N GLU A 107 -15.18 14.89 8.50
CA GLU A 107 -16.07 13.84 8.00
C GLU A 107 -17.01 13.27 9.08
N ARG A 108 -16.60 13.21 10.36
CA ARG A 108 -17.48 12.71 11.43
C ARG A 108 -18.73 13.56 11.62
N SER A 109 -18.64 14.87 11.37
CA SER A 109 -19.78 15.79 11.40
C SER A 109 -20.45 15.94 10.04
N SER A 110 -19.66 16.02 8.96
CA SER A 110 -20.16 16.29 7.60
C SER A 110 -20.74 15.06 6.91
N CYS A 111 -20.25 13.86 7.24
CA CYS A 111 -20.60 12.58 6.64
C CYS A 111 -20.97 11.56 7.74
N PRO A 112 -22.15 11.65 8.37
CA PRO A 112 -22.50 10.79 9.50
C PRO A 112 -22.42 9.29 9.14
N GLY A 113 -21.40 8.60 9.66
CA GLY A 113 -21.19 7.16 9.48
C GLY A 113 -20.34 6.77 8.27
N THR A 114 -19.97 7.70 7.39
CA THR A 114 -19.11 7.44 6.22
C THR A 114 -17.89 8.36 6.20
N SER A 115 -16.90 8.06 5.36
CA SER A 115 -15.73 8.91 5.20
C SER A 115 -15.90 9.98 4.14
N CYS A 116 -15.06 11.00 4.21
CA CYS A 116 -14.89 11.99 3.15
C CYS A 116 -13.83 11.55 2.15
N ASP A 117 -14.06 11.74 0.85
CA ASP A 117 -12.99 11.61 -0.14
C ASP A 117 -12.14 12.90 -0.17
N PRO A 118 -10.83 12.84 0.14
CA PRO A 118 -9.97 14.01 0.20
C PRO A 118 -9.72 14.67 -1.17
N MET A 119 -9.94 13.94 -2.27
CA MET A 119 -9.78 14.49 -3.63
C MET A 119 -11.02 15.24 -4.09
N THR A 120 -12.21 14.68 -3.86
CA THR A 120 -13.47 15.27 -4.34
C THR A 120 -14.14 16.16 -3.30
N LEU A 121 -13.73 16.08 -2.03
CA LEU A 121 -14.36 16.75 -0.89
C LEU A 121 -15.83 16.37 -0.71
N THR A 122 -16.21 15.16 -1.14
CA THR A 122 -17.58 14.64 -1.03
C THR A 122 -17.67 13.43 -0.11
N CYS A 123 -18.82 13.27 0.55
CA CYS A 123 -19.05 12.09 1.38
C CYS A 123 -19.11 10.83 0.53
N THR A 124 -18.38 9.81 0.94
CA THR A 124 -18.33 8.51 0.26
C THR A 124 -19.41 7.58 0.82
N THR A 125 -19.52 6.40 0.22
CA THR A 125 -20.34 5.29 0.72
C THR A 125 -19.58 4.37 1.68
N LEU A 126 -18.26 4.55 1.85
CA LEU A 126 -17.47 3.69 2.72
C LEU A 126 -17.71 4.06 4.18
N ALA A 127 -18.10 3.07 4.97
CA ALA A 127 -18.30 3.24 6.40
C ALA A 127 -16.96 3.49 7.12
N LEU A 128 -17.03 4.28 8.19
CA LEU A 128 -15.91 4.47 9.10
C LEU A 128 -15.52 3.16 9.79
N ALA A 129 -14.23 2.94 10.02
CA ALA A 129 -13.63 1.81 10.73
C ALA A 129 -14.16 0.43 10.28
N SER A 130 -14.38 0.26 8.98
CA SER A 130 -15.03 -0.93 8.41
C SER A 130 -14.10 -1.79 7.55
N ARG A 131 -12.96 -1.23 7.12
CA ARG A 131 -12.08 -1.83 6.13
C ARG A 131 -10.95 -2.59 6.79
N ALA A 132 -10.85 -3.89 6.51
CA ALA A 132 -9.76 -4.73 7.00
C ALA A 132 -8.44 -4.46 6.25
N THR A 133 -7.36 -5.12 6.63
CA THR A 133 -6.06 -5.03 5.94
C THR A 133 -6.20 -5.39 4.47
N CYS A 134 -5.52 -4.65 3.58
CA CYS A 134 -5.62 -4.81 2.12
C CYS A 134 -7.03 -4.61 1.53
N GLU A 135 -7.95 -4.00 2.26
CA GLU A 135 -9.18 -3.49 1.69
C GLU A 135 -9.00 -2.04 1.21
N THR A 136 -9.75 -1.67 0.17
CA THR A 136 -9.72 -0.30 -0.38
C THR A 136 -10.28 0.72 0.60
N CYS A 137 -9.72 1.93 0.57
CA CYS A 137 -10.11 3.05 1.41
C CYS A 137 -9.93 4.38 0.66
N PHE A 138 -10.66 5.42 1.11
CA PHE A 138 -10.44 6.80 0.69
C PHE A 138 -9.62 7.57 1.73
N THR A 139 -9.81 7.25 3.01
CA THR A 139 -9.13 7.90 4.14
C THR A 139 -8.73 6.90 5.20
N ASP A 140 -7.84 7.32 6.10
CA ASP A 140 -7.39 6.55 7.26
C ASP A 140 -8.55 6.07 8.13
N SER A 141 -9.60 6.87 8.24
CA SER A 141 -10.77 6.56 9.05
C SER A 141 -11.63 5.43 8.50
N ASN A 142 -11.43 5.01 7.24
CA ASN A 142 -12.06 3.81 6.72
C ASN A 142 -11.47 2.54 7.35
N CYS A 143 -10.21 2.57 7.76
CA CYS A 143 -9.52 1.40 8.26
C CYS A 143 -10.01 0.99 9.65
N ALA A 144 -10.36 -0.28 9.80
CA ALA A 144 -10.92 -0.82 11.04
C ALA A 144 -9.90 -0.89 12.18
N ASP A 145 -8.63 -1.13 11.84
CA ASP A 145 -7.54 -1.15 12.81
C ASP A 145 -6.96 0.26 13.01
N PRO A 146 -6.83 0.74 14.26
CA PRO A 146 -6.29 2.07 14.54
C PRO A 146 -4.81 2.25 14.20
N GLU A 147 -4.04 1.16 14.04
CA GLU A 147 -2.66 1.18 13.55
C GLU A 147 -2.58 1.17 12.01
N HIS A 148 -3.71 1.06 11.32
CA HIS A 148 -3.76 1.09 9.86
C HIS A 148 -4.09 2.49 9.34
N ARG A 149 -3.54 2.79 8.18
CA ARG A 149 -3.78 4.02 7.43
C ARG A 149 -4.11 3.67 6.00
N CYS A 150 -4.77 4.58 5.32
CA CYS A 150 -4.99 4.42 3.90
C CYS A 150 -3.69 4.78 3.16
N VAL A 151 -3.24 3.92 2.26
CA VAL A 151 -1.96 4.09 1.58
C VAL A 151 -2.13 3.91 0.09
N TRP A 152 -1.67 4.89 -0.68
CA TRP A 152 -1.58 4.79 -2.13
C TRP A 152 -0.64 3.67 -2.53
N MET A 153 -1.15 2.72 -3.30
CA MET A 153 -0.36 1.63 -3.84
C MET A 153 -0.16 1.79 -5.34
N THR A 154 0.85 1.09 -5.83
CA THR A 154 1.13 0.95 -7.25
C THR A 154 1.17 -0.53 -7.63
N TYR A 155 0.86 -0.81 -8.89
CA TYR A 155 1.03 -2.11 -9.49
C TYR A 155 1.66 -1.93 -10.88
N TYR A 156 2.82 -2.55 -11.10
CA TYR A 156 3.66 -2.29 -12.27
C TYR A 156 3.97 -0.80 -12.50
N GLY A 157 4.19 -0.06 -11.40
CA GLY A 157 4.53 1.37 -11.44
C GLY A 157 3.36 2.30 -11.79
N LYS A 158 2.13 1.79 -11.86
CA LYS A 158 0.92 2.59 -12.05
C LYS A 158 0.10 2.63 -10.76
N PRO A 159 -0.60 3.74 -10.45
CA PRO A 159 -1.54 3.79 -9.33
C PRO A 159 -2.54 2.63 -9.37
N PHE A 160 -2.80 2.03 -8.22
CA PHE A 160 -3.68 0.87 -8.08
C PHE A 160 -4.52 0.97 -6.79
N PRO A 161 -5.83 0.63 -6.82
CA PRO A 161 -6.59 0.13 -7.97
C PRO A 161 -6.83 1.19 -9.05
N ASP A 162 -6.74 2.46 -8.64
CA ASP A 162 -6.83 3.66 -9.46
C ASP A 162 -6.05 4.79 -8.76
N GLU A 163 -6.29 6.05 -9.15
CA GLU A 163 -5.65 7.23 -8.57
C GLU A 163 -6.40 7.83 -7.36
N THR A 164 -7.55 7.26 -6.97
CA THR A 164 -8.46 7.86 -5.97
C THR A 164 -8.66 7.00 -4.72
N MET A 165 -8.34 5.70 -4.79
CA MET A 165 -8.34 4.80 -3.65
C MET A 165 -6.94 4.31 -3.23
N GLY A 166 -6.76 4.17 -1.93
CA GLY A 166 -5.63 3.46 -1.33
C GLY A 166 -6.04 2.11 -0.75
N PHE A 167 -5.14 1.50 0.02
CA PHE A 167 -5.41 0.30 0.81
C PHE A 167 -5.07 0.49 2.28
N CYS A 168 -5.85 -0.15 3.16
CA CYS A 168 -5.57 -0.15 4.60
C CYS A 168 -4.34 -1.00 4.90
N LEU A 169 -3.24 -0.33 5.28
CA LEU A 169 -1.95 -0.95 5.61
C LEU A 169 -1.47 -0.48 6.98
N ARG A 170 -0.73 -1.35 7.66
CA ARG A 170 -0.19 -1.07 8.99
C ARG A 170 0.96 -0.08 8.94
N VAL A 171 0.94 0.92 9.80
CA VAL A 171 2.08 1.82 10.02
C VAL A 171 3.22 1.04 10.66
N THR A 172 4.44 1.27 10.21
CA THR A 172 5.67 0.74 10.82
C THR A 172 6.60 1.89 11.22
N ASP A 173 7.67 1.55 11.93
CA ASP A 173 8.73 2.52 12.22
C ASP A 173 9.40 3.02 10.92
N GLU A 174 10.16 4.10 11.02
CA GLU A 174 10.85 4.70 9.87
C GLU A 174 11.79 3.72 9.15
N ARG A 175 12.25 2.68 9.85
CA ARG A 175 13.14 1.64 9.30
C ARG A 175 12.37 0.52 8.60
N GLY A 176 11.04 0.50 8.67
CA GLY A 176 10.22 -0.55 8.09
C GLY A 176 10.32 -1.89 8.83
N THR A 177 10.71 -1.89 10.10
CA THR A 177 10.90 -3.16 10.85
C THR A 177 9.61 -3.68 11.46
N GLY A 178 9.55 -4.99 11.74
CA GLY A 178 8.41 -5.60 12.45
C GLY A 178 7.16 -5.83 11.59
N CYS A 179 7.31 -5.82 10.27
CA CYS A 179 6.20 -6.12 9.38
C CYS A 179 5.83 -7.61 9.39
N PRO A 180 4.56 -7.96 9.67
CA PRO A 180 4.14 -9.36 9.75
C PRO A 180 3.93 -9.95 8.35
N PRO A 181 4.20 -11.25 8.13
CA PRO A 181 3.76 -11.96 6.93
C PRO A 181 2.25 -11.80 6.70
N PRO A 182 1.78 -11.64 5.45
CA PRO A 182 2.54 -11.55 4.19
C PRO A 182 3.07 -10.13 3.87
N PHE A 183 2.88 -9.16 4.76
CA PHE A 183 3.14 -7.73 4.54
C PHE A 183 4.59 -7.32 4.79
N VAL A 184 5.56 -8.13 4.40
CA VAL A 184 6.97 -7.97 4.81
C VAL A 184 7.74 -6.93 3.99
N VAL A 185 7.12 -6.30 2.99
CA VAL A 185 7.77 -5.31 2.13
C VAL A 185 7.51 -3.91 2.69
N PRO A 186 8.54 -3.20 3.19
CA PRO A 186 8.34 -1.86 3.72
C PRO A 186 8.10 -0.85 2.59
N LEU A 187 6.97 -0.16 2.65
CA LEU A 187 6.62 0.96 1.78
C LEU A 187 7.03 2.27 2.49
N VAL A 188 8.24 2.73 2.21
CA VAL A 188 8.84 3.90 2.88
C VAL A 188 8.40 5.22 2.24
N ASN A 189 8.40 6.29 3.05
CA ASN A 189 8.18 7.68 2.61
C ASN A 189 6.85 7.90 1.86
N ARG A 190 5.76 7.30 2.34
CA ARG A 190 4.43 7.45 1.74
C ARG A 190 3.58 8.41 2.57
N GLU A 191 2.84 9.26 1.90
CA GLU A 191 1.80 10.09 2.50
C GLU A 191 0.44 9.38 2.36
N SER A 192 -0.37 9.43 3.42
CA SER A 192 -1.74 8.94 3.37
C SER A 192 -2.63 9.89 2.54
N PRO A 193 -3.66 9.40 1.84
CA PRO A 193 -4.72 10.23 1.25
C PRO A 193 -5.32 11.25 2.22
N SER A 194 -5.38 10.93 3.53
CA SER A 194 -5.91 11.83 4.56
C SER A 194 -4.99 13.02 4.86
N GLY A 195 -3.82 13.07 4.23
CA GLY A 195 -2.75 14.01 4.50
C GLY A 195 -1.97 13.62 5.76
N GLY A 196 -0.82 14.26 5.95
CA GLY A 196 -0.03 14.12 7.17
C GLY A 196 1.46 14.01 6.91
N LYS A 197 2.20 13.55 7.92
CA LYS A 197 3.62 13.29 7.76
C LYS A 197 3.81 12.03 6.92
N THR A 198 4.85 12.02 6.10
CA THR A 198 5.32 10.80 5.44
C THR A 198 5.68 9.76 6.49
N GLN A 199 5.21 8.53 6.27
CA GLN A 199 5.45 7.38 7.15
C GLN A 199 5.85 6.17 6.32
N SER A 200 6.27 5.12 7.01
CA SER A 200 6.53 3.81 6.44
C SER A 200 5.38 2.86 6.76
N TYR A 201 5.05 1.97 5.83
CA TYR A 201 3.95 1.02 5.98
C TYR A 201 4.39 -0.41 5.66
N CYS A 202 3.75 -1.39 6.30
CA CYS A 202 3.90 -2.79 5.96
C CYS A 202 3.03 -3.12 4.76
N GLY A 203 3.66 -3.39 3.62
CA GLY A 203 3.00 -3.66 2.36
C GLY A 203 3.46 -4.97 1.72
N ILE A 204 3.10 -5.11 0.45
CA ILE A 204 3.41 -6.26 -0.38
C ILE A 204 4.33 -5.83 -1.52
N HIS A 205 4.89 -6.81 -2.25
CA HIS A 205 5.75 -6.52 -3.38
C HIS A 205 4.93 -5.98 -4.58
N GLU A 206 4.76 -4.67 -4.67
CA GLU A 206 3.95 -3.92 -5.67
C GLU A 206 4.26 -4.26 -7.14
N LYS A 207 5.42 -4.86 -7.43
CA LYS A 207 5.77 -5.32 -8.78
C LYS A 207 5.25 -6.71 -9.15
N LEU A 208 4.82 -7.49 -8.16
CA LEU A 208 4.54 -8.92 -8.32
C LEU A 208 3.08 -9.26 -7.97
N THR A 209 2.49 -8.54 -7.04
CA THR A 209 1.14 -8.84 -6.56
C THR A 209 0.37 -7.57 -6.17
N THR A 210 -0.92 -7.73 -5.87
CA THR A 210 -1.80 -6.69 -5.38
C THR A 210 -2.57 -7.16 -4.14
N CYS A 211 -3.14 -6.22 -3.40
CA CYS A 211 -4.03 -6.54 -2.30
C CYS A 211 -5.24 -7.38 -2.73
N PHE A 212 -5.74 -7.22 -3.95
CA PHE A 212 -6.84 -8.05 -4.46
C PHE A 212 -6.43 -9.50 -4.65
N ALA A 213 -5.22 -9.75 -5.17
CA ALA A 213 -4.67 -11.09 -5.32
C ALA A 213 -4.41 -11.76 -3.98
N LEU A 214 -3.80 -11.03 -3.03
CA LEU A 214 -3.55 -11.51 -1.68
C LEU A 214 -4.85 -11.92 -0.98
N ARG A 215 -5.88 -11.08 -1.07
CA ARG A 215 -7.19 -11.38 -0.49
C ARG A 215 -7.87 -12.57 -1.17
N ALA A 216 -7.81 -12.66 -2.50
CA ALA A 216 -8.35 -13.82 -3.21
C ALA A 216 -7.73 -15.14 -2.75
N PHE A 217 -6.42 -15.15 -2.44
CA PHE A 217 -5.76 -16.31 -1.85
C PHE A 217 -6.27 -16.60 -0.43
N HIS A 218 -6.35 -15.58 0.43
CA HIS A 218 -6.88 -15.73 1.79
C HIS A 218 -8.33 -16.21 1.85
N ASP A 219 -9.15 -15.74 0.92
CA ASP A 219 -10.56 -16.12 0.79
C ASP A 219 -10.74 -17.51 0.15
N GLY A 220 -9.64 -18.18 -0.24
CA GLY A 220 -9.66 -19.49 -0.88
C GLY A 220 -10.35 -19.48 -2.25
N ARG A 221 -10.29 -18.35 -2.97
CA ARG A 221 -10.94 -18.20 -4.27
C ARG A 221 -10.39 -19.22 -5.26
N THR A 222 -11.27 -20.01 -5.86
CA THR A 222 -10.91 -21.00 -6.86
C THR A 222 -10.83 -20.39 -8.26
N CYS A 223 -10.07 -21.04 -9.15
CA CYS A 223 -9.96 -20.70 -10.57
C CYS A 223 -10.16 -21.99 -11.39
N PRO A 224 -11.42 -22.39 -11.62
CA PRO A 224 -11.77 -23.73 -12.11
C PRO A 224 -11.14 -24.12 -13.46
N SER A 225 -10.86 -23.14 -14.32
CA SER A 225 -10.28 -23.38 -15.64
C SER A 225 -8.76 -23.45 -15.62
N GLY A 226 -8.13 -23.23 -14.46
CA GLY A 226 -6.67 -23.24 -14.34
C GLY A 226 -6.00 -21.99 -14.94
N ARG A 227 -6.74 -20.90 -15.21
CA ARG A 227 -6.21 -19.72 -15.91
C ARG A 227 -6.03 -18.53 -14.97
N ASP A 228 -4.94 -17.78 -15.19
CA ASP A 228 -4.57 -16.62 -14.37
C ASP A 228 -5.58 -15.47 -14.50
N ASP A 229 -6.33 -15.39 -15.61
CA ASP A 229 -7.38 -14.38 -15.85
C ASP A 229 -8.65 -14.58 -15.00
N GLU A 230 -8.81 -15.74 -14.35
CA GLU A 230 -9.89 -15.98 -13.37
C GLU A 230 -9.60 -15.35 -12.00
N CYS A 231 -8.34 -14.97 -11.77
CA CYS A 231 -7.86 -14.34 -10.56
C CYS A 231 -7.78 -12.82 -10.70
N PRO A 232 -7.88 -12.05 -9.59
CA PRO A 232 -7.69 -10.61 -9.63
C PRO A 232 -6.29 -10.21 -10.11
N ALA A 233 -6.12 -8.93 -10.49
CA ALA A 233 -4.82 -8.40 -10.93
C ALA A 233 -3.70 -8.76 -9.94
N GLY A 234 -2.59 -9.32 -10.44
CA GLY A 234 -1.48 -9.79 -9.60
C GLY A 234 -1.69 -11.17 -8.96
N GLY A 235 -2.79 -11.84 -9.29
CA GLY A 235 -3.06 -13.22 -8.90
C GLY A 235 -2.62 -14.22 -9.96
N LEU A 236 -2.31 -15.42 -9.51
CA LEU A 236 -1.90 -16.55 -10.33
C LEU A 236 -2.77 -17.78 -9.99
N CYS A 237 -3.33 -18.44 -10.98
CA CYS A 237 -4.09 -19.66 -10.78
C CYS A 237 -3.17 -20.87 -10.68
N ARG A 238 -3.01 -21.46 -9.50
CA ARG A 238 -2.09 -22.59 -9.29
C ARG A 238 -2.80 -23.74 -8.60
N GLY A 239 -2.38 -24.96 -8.94
CA GLY A 239 -2.87 -26.17 -8.31
C GLY A 239 -2.30 -26.29 -6.90
N LEU A 240 -3.17 -26.26 -5.90
CA LEU A 240 -2.79 -26.48 -4.50
C LEU A 240 -2.99 -27.96 -4.16
N VAL A 241 -1.97 -28.59 -3.58
CA VAL A 241 -2.06 -29.97 -3.10
C VAL A 241 -2.75 -29.96 -1.74
N THR A 242 -4.03 -30.29 -1.71
CA THR A 242 -4.76 -30.52 -0.45
C THR A 242 -4.42 -31.89 0.14
N GLN A 243 -4.64 -32.10 1.44
CA GLN A 243 -4.30 -33.33 2.22
C GLN A 243 -5.12 -34.57 1.79
N GLY A 244 -5.05 -34.95 0.52
CA GLY A 244 -5.79 -36.05 -0.09
C GLY A 244 -5.51 -36.26 -1.59
N GLN A 245 -4.40 -35.71 -2.12
CA GLN A 245 -3.96 -35.81 -3.53
C GLN A 245 -4.84 -35.16 -4.60
N LYS A 246 -5.94 -34.48 -4.24
CA LYS A 246 -6.72 -33.71 -5.20
C LYS A 246 -6.09 -32.33 -5.38
N THR A 247 -5.60 -32.08 -6.59
CA THR A 247 -5.17 -30.74 -7.01
C THR A 247 -6.41 -29.89 -7.25
N GLU A 248 -6.62 -28.87 -6.43
CA GLU A 248 -7.63 -27.84 -6.66
C GLU A 248 -6.93 -26.56 -7.10
N TYR A 249 -7.42 -25.96 -8.19
CA TYR A 249 -6.88 -24.71 -8.69
C TYR A 249 -7.46 -23.54 -7.90
N ALA A 250 -6.57 -22.79 -7.25
CA ALA A 250 -6.92 -21.61 -6.48
C ALA A 250 -6.05 -20.42 -6.88
N CYS A 251 -6.60 -19.24 -6.64
CA CYS A 251 -5.88 -18.00 -6.81
C CYS A 251 -4.79 -17.87 -5.74
N THR A 252 -3.57 -17.72 -6.20
CA THR A 252 -2.35 -17.49 -5.43
C THR A 252 -1.75 -16.16 -5.87
N TYR A 253 -0.55 -15.83 -5.39
CA TYR A 253 0.19 -14.66 -5.84
C TYR A 253 1.69 -14.97 -5.91
N ALA A 254 2.39 -14.22 -6.76
CA ALA A 254 3.84 -14.29 -6.89
C ALA A 254 4.53 -13.74 -5.63
N CYS A 255 5.68 -14.32 -5.29
CA CYS A 255 6.51 -13.90 -4.18
C CYS A 255 7.99 -14.04 -4.55
N VAL A 256 8.87 -13.34 -3.84
CA VAL A 256 10.33 -13.53 -3.91
C VAL A 256 10.88 -14.28 -2.70
N ASP A 257 10.28 -14.09 -1.52
CA ASP A 257 10.77 -14.65 -0.28
C ASP A 257 9.66 -15.36 0.51
N VAL A 258 10.04 -16.39 1.27
CA VAL A 258 9.13 -17.19 2.11
C VAL A 258 8.26 -16.33 3.06
N PRO A 259 8.76 -15.26 3.71
CA PRO A 259 7.96 -14.41 4.59
C PRO A 259 6.88 -13.59 3.87
N GLU A 260 6.94 -13.45 2.54
CA GLU A 260 5.86 -12.84 1.75
C GLU A 260 4.64 -13.75 1.66
N CYS A 261 4.78 -15.03 2.02
CA CYS A 261 3.69 -15.97 2.06
C CYS A 261 3.01 -16.00 3.43
N SER A 262 1.68 -15.91 3.40
CA SER A 262 0.86 -16.12 4.59
C SER A 262 1.05 -17.55 5.14
N THR A 263 1.13 -17.67 6.47
CA THR A 263 1.25 -18.95 7.18
C THR A 263 0.00 -19.82 7.09
N MET A 264 -1.06 -19.38 6.41
CA MET A 264 -2.31 -20.13 6.28
C MET A 264 -2.18 -21.37 5.37
N ALA A 265 -1.15 -21.46 4.53
CA ALA A 265 -0.88 -22.68 3.77
C ALA A 265 -0.02 -23.64 4.59
N ALA A 266 -0.42 -24.92 4.62
CA ALA A 266 0.34 -26.02 5.24
C ALA A 266 1.76 -26.20 4.66
N LYS A 267 2.07 -25.50 3.57
CA LYS A 267 3.38 -25.44 2.92
C LYS A 267 3.68 -23.98 2.56
N VAL A 268 4.42 -23.30 3.43
CA VAL A 268 4.93 -21.95 3.16
C VAL A 268 6.20 -22.11 2.33
N ASN A 269 6.06 -22.15 1.01
CA ASN A 269 7.19 -22.12 0.10
C ASN A 269 6.98 -20.99 -0.90
N CYS A 270 8.02 -20.18 -1.08
CA CYS A 270 8.07 -19.21 -2.14
C CYS A 270 8.90 -19.77 -3.31
N ALA A 271 8.33 -20.74 -4.02
CA ALA A 271 8.90 -21.26 -5.27
C ALA A 271 8.36 -20.45 -6.48
N GLY A 272 8.38 -19.12 -6.36
CA GLY A 272 7.82 -18.17 -7.32
C GLY A 272 6.34 -17.81 -7.09
N PHE A 273 5.62 -18.56 -6.24
CA PHE A 273 4.28 -18.20 -5.77
C PHE A 273 3.99 -18.80 -4.39
N CYS A 274 3.04 -18.21 -3.66
CA CYS A 274 2.65 -18.71 -2.34
C CYS A 274 1.68 -19.89 -2.41
N GLY A 275 1.99 -20.97 -1.69
CA GLY A 275 1.19 -22.20 -1.61
C GLY A 275 1.73 -23.39 -2.43
N GLY A 276 2.95 -23.28 -2.97
CA GLY A 276 3.62 -24.33 -3.78
C GLY A 276 4.37 -25.42 -3.00
#